data_AF-A0A7X7C099-F1
#
_entry.id   AF-A0A7X7C099-F1
#
_cell.length_a   1.000
_cell.length_b   1.000
_cell.length_c   1.000
_cell.angle_alpha   90.00
_cell.angle_beta   90.00
_cell.angle_gamma   90.00
#
_symmetry.space_group_name_H-M   'P 1'
#
loop_
_entity.id
_entity.type
_entity.pdbx_description
1 polymer ?
#
loop_
_entity_poly.entity_id
_entity_poly.type
_entity_poly.pdbx_seq_one_letter_code
_entity_poly.pdbx_strand_id
1 'polypeptide(L)'
;LSGGFLRSTRVLQDTFNKDYFLQIDIRETTEIPLLDKSGKLWSTHPEGTYEFVKGDDGNLTFIITDTQRFWSLTKYLIIEVG
;
A
#
# COMPACT_ATOMS: atom_id res chain seq x y z
N LEU A 1 -32.83 -14.09 30.06
CA LEU A 1 -31.76 -14.97 29.58
C LEU A 1 -31.57 -14.72 28.10
N SER A 2 -30.35 -14.37 27.70
CA SER A 2 -29.73 -14.65 26.39
C SER A 2 -30.36 -14.00 25.15
N GLY A 3 -29.65 -13.27 24.30
CA GLY A 3 -28.22 -13.05 24.21
C GLY A 3 -27.95 -11.97 23.17
N GLY A 4 -27.08 -11.03 23.53
CA GLY A 4 -26.48 -10.11 22.56
C GLY A 4 -25.52 -10.90 21.69
N PHE A 5 -25.90 -11.13 20.43
CA PHE A 5 -25.02 -11.78 19.43
C PHE A 5 -25.08 -11.15 18.03
N LEU A 6 -25.70 -9.97 17.86
CA LEU A 6 -25.86 -9.35 16.53
C LEU A 6 -25.18 -7.98 16.36
N ARG A 7 -24.35 -7.53 17.32
CA ARG A 7 -23.67 -6.21 17.22
C ARG A 7 -22.23 -6.26 16.70
N SER A 8 -21.55 -7.40 16.79
CA SER A 8 -20.13 -7.48 16.40
C SER A 8 -19.92 -7.52 14.88
N THR A 9 -20.91 -7.96 14.11
CA THR A 9 -20.77 -8.11 12.64
C THR A 9 -20.90 -6.79 11.87
N ARG A 10 -21.62 -5.80 12.41
CA ARG A 10 -21.79 -4.49 11.74
C ARG A 10 -20.57 -3.59 11.89
N VAL A 11 -19.87 -3.67 13.02
CA VAL A 11 -18.70 -2.82 13.29
C VAL A 11 -17.50 -3.22 12.40
N LEU A 12 -17.40 -4.50 12.02
CA LEU A 12 -16.34 -4.96 11.12
C LEU A 12 -16.55 -4.56 9.65
N GLN A 13 -17.79 -4.34 9.20
CA GLN A 13 -18.08 -3.81 7.85
C GLN A 13 -17.83 -2.30 7.74
N ASP A 14 -18.02 -1.55 8.82
CA ASP A 14 -17.86 -0.09 8.87
C ASP A 14 -16.39 0.36 9.03
N THR A 15 -15.50 -0.53 9.48
CA THR A 15 -14.12 -0.16 9.86
C THR A 15 -13.06 -0.43 8.78
N PHE A 16 -13.42 -1.10 7.68
CA PHE A 16 -12.52 -1.24 6.53
C PHE A 16 -12.88 -0.22 5.46
N ASN A 17 -12.73 1.06 5.83
CA ASN A 17 -13.01 2.17 4.94
C ASN A 17 -12.04 2.10 3.74
N LYS A 18 -12.56 1.63 2.62
CA LYS A 18 -11.80 1.44 1.39
C LYS A 18 -11.31 2.76 0.80
N ASP A 19 -11.89 3.89 1.22
CA ASP A 19 -11.43 5.24 0.86
C ASP A 19 -10.05 5.59 1.43
N TYR A 20 -9.54 4.83 2.41
CA TYR A 20 -8.14 4.96 2.85
C TYR A 20 -7.14 4.35 1.85
N PHE A 21 -7.62 3.53 0.91
CA PHE A 21 -6.76 2.97 -0.12
C PHE A 21 -6.81 3.87 -1.34
N LEU A 22 -5.63 4.35 -1.75
CA LEU A 22 -5.46 4.97 -3.05
C LEU A 22 -5.68 3.89 -4.12
N GLN A 23 -6.80 3.97 -4.82
CA GLN A 23 -7.04 3.13 -5.99
C GLN A 23 -6.19 3.66 -7.13
N ILE A 24 -5.15 2.91 -7.47
CA ILE A 24 -4.21 3.24 -8.54
C ILE A 24 -4.38 2.30 -9.73
N ASP A 25 -4.08 2.79 -10.93
CA ASP A 25 -3.87 1.88 -12.06
C ASP A 25 -2.44 1.34 -11.99
N ILE A 26 -2.31 0.07 -11.63
CA ILE A 26 -1.02 -0.64 -11.52
C ILE A 26 -0.23 -0.71 -12.84
N ARG A 27 -0.86 -0.40 -13.98
CA ARG A 27 -0.21 -0.38 -15.30
C ARG A 27 0.47 0.95 -15.59
N GLU A 28 -0.06 2.04 -15.04
CA GLU A 28 0.41 3.40 -15.29
C GLU A 28 1.13 4.00 -14.08
N THR A 29 0.80 3.54 -12.88
CA THR A 29 1.37 4.06 -11.63
C THR A 29 2.71 3.41 -11.38
N THR A 30 3.77 4.15 -11.71
CA THR A 30 5.16 3.80 -11.42
C THR A 30 5.71 4.54 -10.21
N GLU A 31 5.04 5.58 -9.72
CA GLU A 31 5.57 6.44 -8.66
C GLU A 31 4.52 6.63 -7.57
N ILE A 32 4.90 6.35 -6.33
CA ILE A 32 4.03 6.44 -5.16
C ILE A 32 4.76 7.29 -4.11
N PRO A 33 4.39 8.56 -3.95
CA PRO A 33 4.96 9.41 -2.90
C PRO A 33 4.50 8.90 -1.54
N LEU A 34 5.45 8.58 -0.66
CA LEU A 34 5.14 8.07 0.69
C LEU A 34 4.85 9.18 1.68
N LEU A 35 5.17 10.44 1.31
CA LEU A 35 4.96 11.64 2.14
C LEU A 35 5.62 11.56 3.52
N ASP A 36 6.59 10.67 3.68
CA ASP A 36 7.31 10.39 4.91
C ASP A 36 8.80 10.24 4.65
N LYS A 37 9.62 10.39 5.71
CA LYS A 37 11.08 10.36 5.58
C LYS A 37 11.63 8.95 5.45
N SER A 38 10.89 7.95 5.94
CA SER A 38 11.26 6.56 5.88
C SER A 38 10.10 5.70 5.37
N GLY A 39 10.45 4.62 4.68
CA GLY A 39 9.50 3.67 4.12
C GLY A 39 10.10 2.28 4.16
N LYS A 40 9.34 1.32 4.65
CA LYS A 40 9.71 -0.09 4.73
C LYS A 40 8.72 -0.92 3.93
N LEU A 41 9.22 -1.60 2.92
CA LEU A 41 8.43 -2.55 2.13
C LEU A 41 8.19 -3.82 2.94
N TRP A 42 6.93 -4.18 3.15
CA TRP A 42 6.52 -5.43 3.79
C TRP A 42 6.06 -6.50 2.79
N SER A 43 5.65 -6.09 1.59
CA SER A 43 5.28 -7.02 0.53
C SER A 43 6.51 -7.57 -0.21
N THR A 44 6.45 -8.84 -0.62
CA THR A 44 7.53 -9.48 -1.37
C THR A 44 7.37 -9.20 -2.87
N HIS A 45 8.29 -8.45 -3.44
CA HIS A 45 8.37 -8.15 -4.87
C HIS A 45 9.77 -8.49 -5.41
N PRO A 46 9.93 -8.75 -6.72
CA PRO A 46 11.25 -9.02 -7.29
C PRO A 46 12.19 -7.83 -7.05
N GLU A 47 13.42 -8.11 -6.60
CA GLU A 47 14.44 -7.08 -6.44
C GLU A 47 14.80 -6.45 -7.80
N GLY A 48 15.14 -5.17 -7.79
CA GLY A 48 15.50 -4.42 -9.00
C GLY A 48 14.30 -4.00 -9.87
N THR A 49 13.07 -4.35 -9.49
CA THR A 49 11.85 -3.81 -10.15
C THR A 49 11.27 -2.60 -9.43
N TYR A 50 11.94 -2.12 -8.38
CA TYR A 50 11.54 -0.94 -7.59
C TYR A 50 12.73 -0.31 -6.86
N GLU A 51 12.58 0.94 -6.45
CA GLU A 51 13.55 1.73 -5.70
C GLU A 51 12.86 2.77 -4.80
N PHE A 52 13.54 3.17 -3.71
CA PHE A 52 13.10 4.27 -2.86
C PHE A 52 13.96 5.49 -3.16
N VAL A 53 13.35 6.54 -3.69
CA VAL A 53 14.02 7.80 -4.04
C VAL A 53 13.58 8.87 -3.08
N LYS A 54 14.54 9.64 -2.54
CA LYS A 54 14.23 10.81 -1.72
C LYS A 54 13.97 11.99 -2.66
N GLY A 55 12.75 12.53 -2.61
CA GLY A 55 12.38 13.72 -3.38
C GLY A 55 12.95 15.00 -2.75
N ASP A 56 12.89 16.10 -3.51
CA ASP A 56 13.37 17.42 -3.09
C ASP A 56 12.69 17.96 -1.83
N ASP A 57 11.44 17.55 -1.58
CA ASP A 57 10.67 17.89 -0.38
C ASP A 57 11.18 17.18 0.89
N GLY A 58 12.15 16.27 0.74
CA GLY A 58 12.70 15.46 1.82
C GLY A 58 11.89 14.20 2.14
N ASN A 59 10.77 14.02 1.45
CA ASN A 59 9.91 12.84 1.51
C ASN A 59 10.40 11.72 0.59
N LEU A 60 10.17 10.48 1.00
CA LEU A 60 10.51 9.28 0.26
C LEU A 60 9.42 9.00 -0.78
N THR A 61 9.84 8.61 -1.97
CA THR A 61 8.98 8.22 -3.08
C THR A 61 9.37 6.81 -3.48
N PHE A 62 8.38 5.94 -3.57
CA PHE A 62 8.55 4.59 -4.06
C PHE A 62 8.38 4.58 -5.58
N ILE A 63 9.42 4.20 -6.30
CA ILE A 63 9.43 4.14 -7.76
C ILE A 63 9.48 2.67 -8.18
N ILE A 64 8.58 2.27 -9.06
CA ILE A 64 8.50 0.95 -9.69
C ILE A 64 9.13 1.09 -11.07
N THR A 65 10.26 0.45 -11.29
CA THR A 65 11.01 0.52 -12.55
C THR A 65 10.46 -0.44 -13.61
N ASP A 66 9.83 -1.54 -13.19
CA ASP A 66 9.19 -2.53 -14.08
C ASP A 66 7.87 -3.00 -13.45
N THR A 67 6.77 -2.36 -13.83
CA THR A 67 5.42 -2.67 -13.31
C THR A 67 4.99 -4.10 -13.63
N GLN A 68 5.34 -4.62 -14.82
CA GLN A 68 4.95 -5.97 -15.23
C GLN A 68 5.57 -7.02 -14.32
N ARG A 69 6.87 -6.92 -14.06
CA ARG A 69 7.58 -7.84 -13.15
C ARG A 69 7.20 -7.59 -11.69
N PHE A 70 7.11 -6.33 -11.27
CA PHE A 70 6.77 -5.97 -9.90
C PHE A 70 5.42 -6.56 -9.46
N TRP A 71 4.40 -6.43 -10.31
CA TRP A 71 3.05 -6.95 -10.05
C TRP A 71 2.88 -8.43 -10.47
N SER A 72 3.94 -9.11 -10.90
CA SER A 72 3.84 -10.52 -11.33
C SER A 72 3.66 -11.49 -10.16
N LEU A 73 4.28 -11.18 -9.00
CA LEU A 73 4.21 -12.01 -7.80
C LEU A 73 2.95 -11.72 -6.97
N THR A 74 2.66 -10.45 -6.74
CA THR A 74 1.50 -10.00 -5.95
C THR A 74 0.96 -8.69 -6.48
N LYS A 75 -0.36 -8.50 -6.39
CA LYS A 75 -1.05 -7.22 -6.72
C LYS A 75 -1.22 -6.31 -5.50
N TYR A 76 -0.67 -6.71 -4.36
CA TYR A 76 -0.74 -5.98 -3.11
C TYR A 76 0.62 -5.41 -2.75
N LEU A 77 0.69 -4.10 -2.64
CA LEU A 77 1.85 -3.36 -2.15
C LEU A 77 1.56 -2.89 -0.73
N ILE A 78 2.42 -3.27 0.22
CA ILE A 78 2.32 -2.85 1.62
C ILE A 78 3.62 -2.16 1.99
N ILE A 79 3.52 -0.87 2.29
CA ILE A 79 4.63 -0.04 2.75
C ILE A 79 4.26 0.53 4.10
N GLU A 80 5.13 0.34 5.09
CA GLU A 80 5.06 1.03 6.38
C GLU A 80 5.89 2.31 6.28
N VAL A 81 5.28 3.43 6.64
CA VAL A 81 5.90 4.76 6.64
C VAL A 81 6.07 5.25 8.07
N GLY A 82 7.12 6.03 8.34
CA GLY A 82 7.42 6.55 9.68
C GLY A 82 8.58 7.55 9.76
#